data_AF-A0AAV6XA31-F1
#
_entry.id   AF-A0AAV6XA31-F1
#
_cell.length_a   1.000
_cell.length_b   1.000
_cell.length_c   1.000
_cell.angle_alpha   90.00
_cell.angle_beta   90.00
_cell.angle_gamma   90.00
#
_symmetry.space_group_name_H-M   'P 1'
#
loop_
_entity.id
_entity.type
_entity.pdbx_description
1 polymer ?
#
loop_
_entity_poly.entity_id
_entity_poly.type
_entity_poly.pdbx_seq_one_letter_code
_entity_poly.pdbx_strand_id
1 'polypeptide(L)'
;METIKATILHNFLLAPIIFALIISQVSSLSSPARPPPENAPVFARWLVKQGFWGVLNTLDSARSPFGNVMSYSDGGTGTPYFYLSTLDPTPHYANVNPRSSFTLSEFELNSCRGKDPQSPLCAKITFSGRLKMLAPNSREGILAQGALLKKHPQFTGFPLQNGTFSVFKLDIRSIFLVNLAAPPRLLTVQEYYLAKP
;
A
#
# COMPACT_ATOMS: atom_id res chain seq x y z
N MET A 1 -13.60 -55.30 -18.92
CA MET A 1 -14.10 -53.96 -19.30
C MET A 1 -15.02 -53.33 -18.24
N GLU A 2 -15.57 -54.10 -17.30
CA GLU A 2 -16.39 -53.55 -16.20
C GLU A 2 -15.57 -52.99 -15.02
N THR A 3 -14.40 -53.58 -14.71
CA THR A 3 -13.56 -53.17 -13.59
C THR A 3 -12.94 -51.77 -13.76
N ILE A 4 -12.72 -51.33 -15.00
CA ILE A 4 -12.14 -50.01 -15.31
C ILE A 4 -13.18 -48.88 -15.12
N LYS A 5 -14.48 -49.18 -15.32
CA LYS A 5 -15.56 -48.19 -15.15
C LYS A 5 -15.79 -47.82 -13.68
N ALA A 6 -15.60 -48.77 -12.76
CA ALA A 6 -15.81 -48.53 -11.32
C ALA A 6 -14.71 -47.65 -10.71
N THR A 7 -13.45 -47.80 -11.12
CA THR A 7 -12.33 -47.00 -10.63
C THR A 7 -12.39 -45.55 -11.12
N ILE A 8 -12.87 -45.34 -12.36
CA ILE A 8 -13.06 -43.99 -12.93
C ILE A 8 -14.22 -43.27 -12.21
N LEU A 9 -15.31 -43.97 -11.89
CA LEU A 9 -16.45 -43.37 -11.19
C LEU A 9 -16.11 -42.97 -9.73
N HIS A 10 -15.30 -43.77 -9.02
CA HIS A 10 -14.83 -43.43 -7.67
C HIS A 10 -13.90 -42.21 -7.64
N ASN A 11 -13.00 -42.07 -8.62
CA ASN A 11 -12.10 -40.92 -8.72
C ASN A 11 -12.82 -39.61 -9.11
N PHE A 12 -13.93 -39.69 -9.84
CA PHE A 12 -14.74 -38.52 -10.19
C PHE A 12 -15.66 -38.03 -9.05
N LEU A 13 -15.97 -38.87 -8.06
CA LEU A 13 -16.80 -38.51 -6.90
C LEU A 13 -15.97 -37.96 -5.72
N LEU A 14 -14.72 -38.39 -5.56
CA LEU A 14 -13.84 -37.94 -4.46
C LEU A 14 -13.06 -36.65 -4.79
N ALA A 15 -12.69 -36.42 -6.05
CA ALA A 15 -11.96 -35.23 -6.48
C ALA A 15 -12.67 -33.89 -6.21
N PRO A 16 -13.99 -33.72 -6.44
CA PRO A 16 -14.66 -32.46 -6.15
C PRO A 16 -14.85 -32.21 -4.64
N ILE A 17 -14.88 -33.27 -3.81
CA ILE A 17 -14.98 -33.15 -2.34
C ILE A 17 -13.66 -32.65 -1.77
N ILE A 18 -12.52 -33.15 -2.27
CA ILE A 18 -11.19 -32.67 -1.88
C ILE A 18 -10.96 -31.23 -2.35
N PHE A 19 -11.45 -30.85 -3.54
CA PHE A 19 -11.37 -29.48 -4.04
C PHE A 19 -12.23 -28.49 -3.20
N ALA A 20 -13.42 -28.91 -2.75
CA ALA A 20 -14.26 -28.10 -1.87
C ALA A 20 -13.69 -27.93 -0.44
N LEU A 21 -12.95 -28.93 0.07
CA LEU A 21 -12.30 -28.86 1.38
C LEU A 21 -11.05 -27.97 1.40
N ILE A 22 -10.40 -27.72 0.25
CA ILE A 22 -9.24 -26.80 0.18
C ILE A 22 -9.69 -25.33 0.12
N ILE A 23 -10.91 -25.03 -0.36
CA ILE A 23 -11.42 -23.66 -0.47
C ILE A 23 -11.87 -23.08 0.89
N SER A 24 -12.12 -23.92 1.90
CA SER A 24 -12.66 -23.49 3.20
C SER A 24 -11.62 -22.96 4.19
N GLN A 25 -10.33 -22.91 3.84
CA GLN A 25 -9.27 -22.36 4.69
C GLN A 25 -8.70 -21.01 4.23
N VAL A 26 -9.39 -20.29 3.34
CA VAL A 26 -9.10 -18.86 3.18
C VAL A 26 -9.58 -18.16 4.46
N SER A 27 -8.72 -18.12 5.48
CA SER A 27 -8.92 -17.28 6.65
C SER A 27 -9.14 -15.87 6.11
N SER A 28 -10.39 -15.37 6.18
CA SER A 28 -10.65 -13.97 5.91
C SER A 28 -9.80 -13.20 6.92
N LEU A 29 -8.69 -12.62 6.47
CA LEU A 29 -7.94 -11.69 7.28
C LEU A 29 -8.91 -10.53 7.53
N SER A 30 -9.55 -10.54 8.69
CA SER A 30 -10.47 -9.46 9.06
C SER A 30 -9.65 -8.19 9.05
N SER A 31 -9.94 -7.27 8.13
CA SER A 31 -9.30 -5.96 8.13
C SER A 31 -9.48 -5.35 9.53
N PRO A 32 -8.41 -4.87 10.19
CA PRO A 32 -8.49 -4.28 11.52
C PRO A 32 -9.59 -3.23 11.55
N ALA A 33 -10.43 -3.28 12.59
CA ALA A 33 -11.55 -2.38 12.74
C ALA A 33 -11.10 -0.91 12.61
N ARG A 34 -11.91 -0.11 11.90
CA ARG A 34 -11.67 1.32 11.75
C ARG A 34 -11.57 1.98 13.14
N PRO A 35 -10.43 2.61 13.49
CA PRO A 35 -10.23 3.17 14.83
C PRO A 35 -11.08 4.43 15.04
N PRO A 36 -11.28 4.83 16.32
CA PRO A 36 -11.90 6.11 16.65
C PRO A 36 -11.09 7.27 16.04
N PRO A 37 -11.74 8.21 15.33
CA PRO A 37 -11.06 9.26 14.60
C PRO A 37 -10.43 10.36 15.50
N GLU A 38 -10.78 10.40 16.78
CA GLU A 38 -10.26 11.36 17.76
C GLU A 38 -8.76 11.17 18.03
N ASN A 39 -8.28 9.92 17.90
CA ASN A 39 -6.85 9.59 18.00
C ASN A 39 -6.19 9.67 16.61
N ALA A 40 -5.99 10.89 16.12
CA ALA A 40 -5.44 11.16 14.79
C ALA A 40 -4.11 10.41 14.48
N PRO A 41 -3.12 10.33 15.38
CA PRO A 41 -1.90 9.55 15.12
C PRO A 41 -2.16 8.06 14.87
N VAL A 42 -2.97 7.41 15.71
CA VAL A 42 -3.33 5.98 15.55
C VAL A 42 -4.16 5.78 14.29
N PHE A 43 -5.13 6.66 14.03
CA PHE A 43 -5.95 6.60 12.83
C PHE A 43 -5.11 6.73 11.56
N ALA A 44 -4.19 7.70 11.50
CA ALA A 44 -3.27 7.89 10.38
C ALA A 44 -2.41 6.64 10.15
N ARG A 45 -1.85 6.05 11.21
CA ARG A 45 -1.06 4.83 11.11
C ARG A 45 -1.87 3.63 10.64
N TRP A 46 -3.11 3.50 11.11
CA TRP A 46 -4.02 2.46 10.63
C TRP A 46 -4.31 2.63 9.13
N LEU A 47 -4.66 3.83 8.68
CA LEU A 47 -4.98 4.11 7.28
C LEU A 47 -3.80 3.77 6.35
N VAL A 48 -2.57 4.13 6.74
CA VAL A 48 -1.35 3.79 5.98
C VAL A 48 -1.03 2.30 6.01
N LYS A 49 -1.26 1.62 7.13
CA LYS A 49 -1.03 0.17 7.22
C LYS A 49 -2.00 -0.61 6.32
N GLN A 50 -3.27 -0.17 6.28
CA GLN A 50 -4.32 -0.81 5.48
C GLN A 50 -4.21 -0.51 3.99
N GLY A 51 -3.81 0.71 3.60
CA GLY A 51 -3.77 1.12 2.19
C GLY A 51 -2.86 0.25 1.34
N PHE A 52 -3.26 -0.03 0.10
CA PHE A 52 -2.52 -0.90 -0.83
C PHE A 52 -1.76 -0.10 -1.90
N TRP A 53 -2.35 1.02 -2.32
CA TRP A 53 -1.85 1.94 -3.34
C TRP A 53 -2.25 3.38 -2.97
N GLY A 54 -1.70 4.36 -3.68
CA GLY A 54 -2.12 5.76 -3.59
C GLY A 54 -1.61 6.59 -4.76
N VAL A 55 -1.76 7.91 -4.68
CA VAL A 55 -1.24 8.84 -5.69
C VAL A 55 0.05 9.48 -5.18
N LEU A 56 1.17 9.16 -5.82
CA LEU A 56 2.47 9.77 -5.58
C LEU A 56 2.66 10.91 -6.56
N ASN A 57 2.86 12.12 -6.04
CA ASN A 57 3.06 13.32 -6.81
C ASN A 57 4.54 13.71 -6.77
N THR A 58 5.10 13.96 -7.94
CA THR A 58 6.45 14.50 -8.15
C THR A 58 6.37 15.80 -8.94
N LEU A 59 7.51 16.40 -9.24
CA LEU A 59 7.60 17.60 -10.06
C LEU A 59 8.32 17.26 -11.36
N ASP A 60 7.66 17.48 -12.49
CA ASP A 60 8.28 17.26 -13.80
C ASP A 60 9.41 18.28 -14.07
N SER A 61 10.02 18.21 -15.26
CA SER A 61 11.09 19.12 -15.66
C SER A 61 10.69 20.59 -15.69
N ALA A 62 9.41 20.90 -15.92
CA ALA A 62 8.84 22.25 -15.87
C ALA A 62 8.38 22.66 -14.46
N ARG A 63 8.58 21.79 -13.45
CA ARG A 63 8.09 21.92 -12.08
C ARG A 63 6.57 21.87 -11.95
N SER A 64 5.88 21.29 -12.94
CA SER A 64 4.46 21.01 -12.84
C SER A 64 4.24 19.80 -11.93
N PRO A 65 3.20 19.79 -11.08
CA PRO A 65 2.83 18.61 -10.32
C PRO A 65 2.45 17.46 -11.25
N PHE A 66 3.11 16.32 -11.09
CA PHE A 66 2.82 15.09 -11.81
C PHE A 66 2.40 14.01 -10.83
N GLY A 67 1.10 13.65 -10.84
CA GLY A 67 0.53 12.59 -10.02
C GLY A 67 0.53 11.25 -10.75
N ASN A 68 1.02 10.20 -10.10
CA ASN A 68 1.05 8.86 -10.64
C ASN A 68 0.53 7.83 -9.62
N VAL A 69 -0.13 6.78 -10.09
CA VAL A 69 -0.69 5.71 -9.24
C VAL A 69 0.44 4.77 -8.85
N MET A 70 0.68 4.64 -7.55
CA MET A 70 1.78 3.85 -7.01
C MET A 70 1.30 2.90 -5.92
N SER A 71 1.63 1.64 -6.10
CA SER A 71 1.54 0.61 -5.07
C SER A 71 2.66 0.81 -4.04
N TYR A 72 2.35 0.57 -2.76
CA TYR A 72 3.30 0.82 -1.67
C TYR A 72 3.15 -0.20 -0.54
N SER A 73 4.15 -0.22 0.34
CA SER A 73 4.09 -0.91 1.63
C SER A 73 4.70 -0.02 2.70
N ASP A 74 4.15 -0.02 3.91
CA ASP A 74 4.73 0.72 5.03
C ASP A 74 5.72 -0.12 5.85
N GLY A 75 5.82 -1.42 5.55
CA GLY A 75 6.62 -2.39 6.30
C GLY A 75 6.27 -2.47 7.79
N GLY A 76 5.06 -2.02 8.19
CA GLY A 76 4.66 -1.87 9.59
C GLY A 76 5.30 -0.66 10.31
N THR A 77 6.12 0.13 9.62
CA THR A 77 6.84 1.28 10.18
C THR A 77 6.08 2.60 10.06
N GLY A 78 5.06 2.65 9.20
CA GLY A 78 4.41 3.90 8.78
C GLY A 78 5.14 4.65 7.66
N THR A 79 6.38 4.31 7.31
CA THR A 79 7.08 4.96 6.18
C THR A 79 6.62 4.34 4.86
N PRO A 80 6.06 5.10 3.90
CA PRO A 80 5.72 4.56 2.59
C PRO A 80 6.98 4.21 1.81
N TYR A 81 7.13 2.93 1.46
CA TYR A 81 8.13 2.42 0.52
C TYR A 81 7.48 2.08 -0.80
N PHE A 82 8.23 2.22 -1.89
CA PHE A 82 7.80 1.98 -3.26
C PHE A 82 8.83 1.13 -4.01
N TYR A 83 8.38 0.35 -4.98
CA TYR A 83 9.24 -0.43 -5.87
C TYR A 83 9.06 0.11 -7.29
N LEU A 84 10.00 0.92 -7.76
CA LEU A 84 9.81 1.74 -8.96
C LEU A 84 10.81 1.36 -10.05
N SER A 85 10.33 1.34 -11.30
CA SER A 85 11.17 1.12 -12.49
C SER A 85 11.87 2.40 -12.92
N THR A 86 13.11 2.30 -13.39
CA THR A 86 13.81 3.42 -14.04
C THR A 86 13.16 3.90 -15.34
N LEU A 87 12.22 3.13 -15.89
CA LEU A 87 11.45 3.49 -17.10
C LEU A 87 10.23 4.38 -16.79
N ASP A 88 9.79 4.43 -15.54
CA ASP A 88 8.71 5.31 -15.11
C ASP A 88 9.26 6.74 -14.91
N PRO A 89 8.50 7.80 -15.26
CA PRO A 89 8.97 9.18 -15.07
C PRO A 89 9.11 9.57 -13.59
N THR A 90 8.40 8.92 -12.66
CA THR A 90 8.34 9.30 -11.24
C THR A 90 9.72 9.21 -10.56
N PRO A 91 10.49 8.10 -10.67
CA PRO A 91 11.87 8.07 -10.18
C PRO A 91 12.77 9.13 -10.80
N HIS A 92 12.64 9.37 -12.10
CA HIS A 92 13.46 10.37 -12.79
C HIS A 92 13.20 11.78 -12.25
N TYR A 93 11.93 12.17 -12.14
CA TYR A 93 11.51 13.44 -11.57
C TYR A 93 11.96 13.60 -10.12
N ALA A 94 11.82 12.55 -9.30
CA ALA A 94 12.29 12.58 -7.92
C ALA A 94 13.81 12.70 -7.78
N ASN A 95 14.60 12.14 -8.70
CA ASN A 95 16.06 12.29 -8.69
C ASN A 95 16.50 13.72 -9.00
N VAL A 96 15.76 14.44 -9.85
CA VAL A 96 16.01 15.86 -10.17
C VAL A 96 15.50 16.77 -9.06
N ASN A 97 14.27 16.55 -8.61
CA ASN A 97 13.65 17.29 -7.51
C ASN A 97 12.93 16.31 -6.58
N PRO A 98 13.50 16.00 -5.41
CA PRO A 98 12.93 14.97 -4.55
C PRO A 98 11.67 15.42 -3.82
N ARG A 99 11.23 16.69 -3.93
CA ARG A 99 9.99 17.14 -3.31
C ARG A 99 8.83 16.35 -3.90
N SER A 100 8.08 15.69 -3.02
CA SER A 100 6.99 14.81 -3.42
C SER A 100 5.89 14.82 -2.39
N SER A 101 4.69 14.44 -2.80
CA SER A 101 3.58 14.16 -1.87
C SER A 101 2.93 12.82 -2.18
N PHE A 102 2.39 12.15 -1.17
CA PHE A 102 1.70 10.88 -1.34
C PHE A 102 0.35 10.93 -0.65
N THR A 103 -0.72 10.65 -1.40
CA THR A 103 -2.10 10.75 -0.92
C THR A 103 -2.77 9.39 -0.91
N LEU A 104 -3.49 9.13 0.18
CA LEU A 104 -4.31 7.94 0.39
C LEU A 104 -5.75 8.33 0.71
N SER A 105 -6.68 7.49 0.28
CA SER A 105 -8.11 7.59 0.57
C SER A 105 -8.58 6.37 1.34
N GLU A 106 -9.33 6.58 2.43
CA GLU A 106 -10.03 5.51 3.16
C GLU A 106 -11.08 4.83 2.28
N PHE A 107 -11.55 5.50 1.22
CA PHE A 107 -12.57 4.96 0.32
C PHE A 107 -12.16 3.62 -0.30
N GLU A 108 -10.88 3.49 -0.66
CA GLU A 108 -10.30 2.25 -1.21
C GLU A 108 -10.36 1.06 -0.24
N LEU A 109 -10.52 1.33 1.06
CA LEU A 109 -10.65 0.32 2.10
C LEU A 109 -12.11 -0.11 2.31
N ASN A 110 -13.07 0.47 1.60
CA ASN A 110 -14.51 0.26 1.80
C ASN A 110 -14.98 0.49 3.26
N SER A 111 -14.28 1.34 4.02
CA SER A 111 -14.55 1.58 5.45
C SER A 111 -15.24 2.92 5.74
N CYS A 112 -15.50 3.72 4.71
CA CYS A 112 -16.14 5.04 4.81
C CYS A 112 -17.64 5.02 5.15
N ARG A 113 -18.26 3.87 5.43
CA ARG A 113 -19.67 3.73 5.86
C ARG A 113 -20.67 4.48 4.96
N GLY A 114 -20.53 4.33 3.65
CA GLY A 114 -21.41 4.94 2.65
C GLY A 114 -21.22 6.46 2.47
N LYS A 115 -20.13 7.03 2.99
CA LYS A 115 -19.77 8.43 2.75
C LYS A 115 -18.96 8.58 1.47
N ASP A 116 -19.21 9.67 0.76
CA ASP A 116 -18.46 10.09 -0.41
C ASP A 116 -16.96 10.30 -0.09
N PRO A 117 -16.02 9.99 -1.00
CA PRO A 117 -14.58 10.21 -0.79
C PRO A 117 -14.19 11.64 -0.39
N GLN A 118 -14.93 12.64 -0.84
CA GLN A 118 -14.69 14.05 -0.51
C GLN A 118 -15.17 14.39 0.91
N SER A 119 -16.16 13.66 1.44
CA SER A 119 -16.68 13.86 2.80
C SER A 119 -15.54 13.85 3.83
N PRO A 120 -15.52 14.76 4.82
CA PRO A 120 -14.53 14.73 5.88
C PRO A 120 -14.66 13.51 6.81
N LEU A 121 -15.79 12.79 6.72
CA LEU A 121 -16.04 11.54 7.44
C LEU A 121 -15.47 10.31 6.72
N CYS A 122 -15.10 10.44 5.43
CA CYS A 122 -14.31 9.47 4.70
C CYS A 122 -12.86 9.97 4.69
N ALA A 123 -12.02 9.31 5.49
CA ALA A 123 -10.73 9.88 5.81
C ALA A 123 -9.78 9.89 4.61
N LYS A 124 -8.87 10.86 4.62
CA LYS A 124 -7.84 11.04 3.60
C LYS A 124 -6.61 11.64 4.24
N ILE A 125 -5.45 11.17 3.80
CA ILE A 125 -4.16 11.59 4.31
C ILE A 125 -3.23 11.92 3.15
N THR A 126 -2.56 13.07 3.24
CA THR A 126 -1.50 13.47 2.32
C THR A 126 -0.23 13.68 3.12
N PHE A 127 0.81 12.94 2.76
CA PHE A 127 2.18 13.19 3.20
C PHE A 127 2.83 14.15 2.22
N SER A 128 3.49 15.20 2.68
CA SER A 128 4.47 15.92 1.85
C SER A 128 5.86 15.70 2.41
N GLY A 129 6.83 15.51 1.52
CA GLY A 129 8.13 15.04 1.92
C GLY A 129 9.13 15.00 0.78
N ARG A 130 10.09 14.07 0.90
CA ARG A 130 11.10 13.84 -0.12
C ARG A 130 11.15 12.37 -0.54
N LEU A 131 10.90 12.07 -1.81
CA LEU A 131 11.09 10.72 -2.34
C LEU A 131 12.58 10.46 -2.54
N LYS A 132 13.11 9.38 -1.96
CA LYS A 132 14.53 9.05 -1.99
C LYS A 132 14.72 7.58 -2.35
N MET A 133 15.65 7.30 -3.26
CA MET A 133 16.10 5.95 -3.54
C MET A 133 16.87 5.40 -2.33
N LEU A 134 16.60 4.16 -1.95
CA LEU A 134 17.37 3.44 -0.95
C LEU A 134 18.53 2.69 -1.61
N ALA A 135 19.67 2.62 -0.91
CA ALA A 135 20.78 1.80 -1.37
C ALA A 135 20.35 0.31 -1.35
N PRO A 136 20.53 -0.46 -2.45
CA PRO A 136 20.02 -1.83 -2.57
C PRO A 136 20.47 -2.77 -1.45
N ASN A 137 21.70 -2.62 -0.98
CA ASN A 137 22.30 -3.48 0.05
C ASN A 137 22.22 -2.90 1.47
N SER A 138 21.49 -1.79 1.65
CA SER A 138 21.25 -1.25 2.99
C SER A 138 20.25 -2.14 3.75
N ARG A 139 20.39 -2.21 5.07
CA ARG A 139 19.45 -2.94 5.93
C ARG A 139 18.00 -2.46 5.73
N GLU A 140 17.79 -1.14 5.61
CA GLU A 140 16.46 -0.56 5.34
C GLU A 140 15.93 -0.98 3.96
N GLY A 141 16.78 -0.92 2.92
CA GLY A 141 16.40 -1.31 1.56
C GLY A 141 15.94 -2.76 1.46
N ILE A 142 16.68 -3.70 2.08
CA ILE A 142 16.34 -5.12 2.09
C ILE A 142 15.00 -5.37 2.81
N LEU A 143 14.79 -4.76 3.98
CA LEU A 143 13.55 -4.91 4.73
C LEU A 143 12.35 -4.31 3.98
N ALA A 144 12.53 -3.12 3.40
CA ALA A 144 11.51 -2.46 2.59
C ALA A 144 11.15 -3.26 1.34
N GLN A 145 12.14 -3.78 0.61
CA GLN A 145 11.90 -4.64 -0.55
C GLN A 145 11.12 -5.90 -0.15
N GLY A 146 11.53 -6.57 0.93
CA GLY A 146 10.81 -7.73 1.44
C GLY A 146 9.35 -7.41 1.80
N ALA A 147 9.10 -6.27 2.45
CA ALA A 147 7.75 -5.80 2.78
C ALA A 147 6.91 -5.45 1.54
N LEU A 148 7.55 -4.91 0.50
CA LEU A 148 6.91 -4.60 -0.78
C LEU A 148 6.53 -5.88 -1.52
N LEU A 149 7.46 -6.81 -1.71
CA LEU A 149 7.19 -8.09 -2.39
C LEU A 149 6.17 -8.94 -1.65
N LYS A 150 6.18 -8.91 -0.30
CA LYS A 150 5.17 -9.60 0.52
C LYS A 150 3.77 -9.02 0.31
N LYS A 151 3.65 -7.69 0.25
CA LYS A 151 2.35 -7.01 0.06
C LYS A 151 1.88 -7.07 -1.40
N HIS A 152 2.81 -7.06 -2.34
CA HIS A 152 2.58 -7.04 -3.79
C HIS A 152 3.33 -8.19 -4.49
N PRO A 153 2.83 -9.44 -4.45
CA PRO A 153 3.56 -10.60 -4.99
C PRO A 153 3.94 -10.48 -6.47
N GLN A 154 3.16 -9.76 -7.28
CA GLN A 154 3.43 -9.54 -8.70
C GLN A 154 4.76 -8.80 -8.96
N PHE A 155 5.24 -8.01 -8.00
CA PHE A 155 6.50 -7.27 -8.13
C PHE A 155 7.72 -8.17 -8.33
N THR A 156 7.65 -9.43 -7.91
CA THR A 156 8.73 -10.42 -8.12
C THR A 156 8.98 -10.68 -9.60
N GLY A 157 7.95 -10.60 -10.45
CA GLY A 157 8.06 -10.83 -11.89
C GLY A 157 8.44 -9.59 -12.69
N PHE A 158 8.35 -8.38 -12.13
CA PHE A 158 8.57 -7.15 -12.89
C PHE A 158 9.97 -7.02 -13.50
N PRO A 159 11.07 -7.35 -12.78
CA PRO A 159 12.41 -7.27 -13.37
C PRO A 159 12.62 -8.23 -14.55
N LEU A 160 11.84 -9.32 -14.63
CA LEU A 160 11.91 -10.28 -15.75
C LEU A 160 11.20 -9.76 -17.00
N GLN A 161 10.27 -8.81 -16.84
CA GLN A 161 9.43 -8.34 -17.94
C GLN A 161 10.11 -7.21 -18.73
N ASN A 162 10.60 -6.17 -18.04
CA ASN A 162 11.50 -5.15 -18.60
C ASN A 162 11.87 -4.13 -17.50
N GLY A 163 13.14 -3.78 -17.38
CA GLY A 163 13.59 -2.63 -16.60
C GLY A 163 14.29 -2.95 -15.27
N THR A 164 15.01 -1.95 -14.78
CA THR A 164 15.67 -2.01 -13.47
C THR A 164 14.73 -1.41 -12.43
N PHE A 165 14.49 -2.13 -11.35
CA PHE A 165 13.67 -1.66 -10.24
C PHE A 165 14.53 -1.28 -9.05
N SER A 166 14.11 -0.26 -8.32
CA SER A 166 14.77 0.19 -7.10
C SER A 166 13.73 0.52 -6.04
N VAL A 167 14.14 0.36 -4.78
CA VAL A 167 13.29 0.72 -3.64
C VAL A 167 13.44 2.21 -3.36
N PHE A 168 12.31 2.89 -3.23
CA PHE A 168 12.25 4.27 -2.80
C PHE A 168 11.50 4.37 -1.48
N LYS A 169 11.81 5.40 -0.68
CA LYS A 169 11.03 5.79 0.49
C LYS A 169 10.57 7.23 0.39
N LEU A 170 9.40 7.52 0.97
CA LEU A 170 9.00 8.89 1.24
C LEU A 170 9.49 9.30 2.64
N ASP A 171 10.45 10.22 2.67
CA ASP A 171 10.90 10.92 3.88
C ASP A 171 9.87 12.01 4.22
N ILE A 172 8.96 11.70 5.16
CA ILE A 172 7.80 12.53 5.52
C ILE A 172 8.25 13.81 6.24
N ARG A 173 7.75 14.96 5.80
CA ARG A 173 8.04 16.28 6.38
C ARG A 173 6.80 16.98 6.93
N SER A 174 5.64 16.74 6.35
CA SER A 174 4.36 17.20 6.89
C SER A 174 3.27 16.20 6.58
N ILE A 175 2.21 16.25 7.39
CA ILE A 175 1.06 15.38 7.31
C ILE A 175 -0.19 16.25 7.30
N PHE A 176 -1.02 16.07 6.28
CA PHE A 176 -2.37 16.61 6.22
C PHE A 176 -3.35 15.46 6.34
N LEU A 177 -4.12 15.43 7.43
CA LEU A 177 -5.13 14.40 7.70
C LEU A 177 -6.50 15.06 7.83
N VAL A 178 -7.48 14.49 7.14
CA VAL A 178 -8.91 14.77 7.37
C VAL A 178 -9.58 13.46 7.70
N ASN A 179 -10.15 13.35 8.91
CA ASN A 179 -10.84 12.14 9.38
C ASN A 179 -12.06 12.46 10.29
N LEU A 180 -12.38 13.74 10.46
CA LEU A 180 -13.47 14.30 11.27
C LEU A 180 -14.03 15.53 10.56
N ALA A 181 -15.30 15.84 10.81
CA ALA A 181 -15.92 17.11 10.42
C ALA A 181 -15.49 18.25 11.37
N ALA A 182 -14.19 18.51 11.43
CA ALA A 182 -13.56 19.53 12.25
C ALA A 182 -12.39 20.15 11.47
N PRO A 183 -11.89 21.33 11.86
CA PRO A 183 -10.66 21.86 11.31
C PRO A 183 -9.55 20.79 11.36
N PRO A 184 -8.71 20.66 10.32
CA PRO A 184 -7.63 19.69 10.32
C PRO A 184 -6.75 19.87 11.56
N ARG A 185 -6.68 18.86 12.43
CA ARG A 185 -5.70 18.87 13.52
C ARG A 185 -4.31 18.76 12.90
N LEU A 186 -3.38 19.59 13.36
CA LEU A 186 -1.97 19.46 13.02
C LEU A 186 -1.42 18.18 13.65
N LEU A 187 -1.31 17.11 12.85
CA LEU A 187 -0.62 15.88 13.21
C LEU A 187 0.87 16.06 12.87
N THR A 188 1.72 16.02 13.89
CA THR A 188 3.17 16.10 13.67
C THR A 188 3.73 14.75 13.18
N VAL A 189 4.86 14.81 12.48
CA VAL A 189 5.59 13.60 12.04
C VAL A 189 6.04 12.75 13.23
N GLN A 190 6.40 13.40 14.34
CA GLN A 190 6.81 12.69 15.56
C GLN A 190 5.64 11.90 16.18
N GLU A 191 4.48 12.54 16.37
CA GLU A 191 3.28 11.85 16.89
C GLU A 191 2.89 10.66 16.01
N TYR A 192 2.96 10.83 14.69
CA TYR A 192 2.68 9.77 13.71
C TYR A 192 3.57 8.52 13.91
N TYR A 193 4.89 8.71 14.04
CA TYR A 193 5.81 7.59 14.20
C TYR A 193 5.76 6.96 15.59
N LEU A 194 5.44 7.72 16.65
CA LEU A 194 5.27 7.20 18.01
C LEU A 194 4.01 6.36 18.18
N ALA A 195 2.97 6.61 17.38
CA ALA A 195 1.72 5.86 17.44
C ALA A 195 1.90 4.40 17.00
N LYS A 196 1.12 3.50 17.59
CA LYS A 196 1.03 2.09 17.18
C LYS A 196 -0.37 1.84 16.59
N PRO A 197 -0.48 1.43 15.31
CA PRO A 197 -1.76 1.12 14.67
C PRO A 197 -2.32 -0.24 15.05
#